data_AF-A6KUN4-F1
#
_entry.id   AF-A6KUN4-F1
#
_cell.length_a   1.000
_cell.length_b   1.000
_cell.length_c   1.000
_cell.angle_alpha   90.00
_cell.angle_beta   90.00
_cell.angle_gamma   90.00
#
_symmetry.space_group_name_H-M   'P 1'
#
loop_
_entity.id
_entity.type
_entity.pdbx_description
1 polymer ?
#
loop_
_entity_poly.entity_id
_entity_poly.type
_entity_poly.pdbx_seq_one_letter_code
_entity_poly.pdbx_strand_id
1 'polypeptide(L)'
;MPHLEKAQAYFLKWAQQRKGFLHFCCTKLKIWAMPMDFIREILNVFHPEHIEQLELNTEWNVFQLAHFAPFFGQMRNLCKLLLAPLYKNVFKIANRTGEREDKCVKGFISMFLKFNCLQHLSLSGVHFLRDHMNQVFRSLMTPLVKLSMMHYRISQKDLDSFSCCQSLFHLKHLEMSSVTLSALDIMPLRSLMEKVADNLQTLDLQGCRMKDYQLNALLPALTRCSQLVKINFYNNDFSMAILKDFL
;
A
#
# COMPACT_ATOMS: atom_id res chain seq x y z
N MET A 1 11.81 -14.11 18.54
CA MET A 1 12.15 -13.64 19.91
C MET A 1 11.14 -14.27 20.88
N PRO A 2 11.45 -15.42 21.50
CA PRO A 2 10.45 -16.24 22.19
C PRO A 2 9.83 -15.60 23.45
N HIS A 3 10.51 -14.65 24.09
CA HIS A 3 10.00 -13.98 25.29
C HIS A 3 8.88 -12.97 25.01
N LEU A 4 8.92 -12.29 23.85
CA LEU A 4 7.89 -11.33 23.45
C LEU A 4 6.57 -12.03 23.15
N GLU A 5 6.63 -13.21 22.52
CA GLU A 5 5.46 -14.03 22.20
C GLU A 5 4.75 -14.54 23.46
N LYS A 6 5.50 -14.95 24.50
CA LYS A 6 4.90 -15.36 25.79
C LYS A 6 4.18 -14.21 26.48
N ALA A 7 4.80 -13.03 26.56
CA ALA A 7 4.17 -11.87 27.18
C ALA A 7 2.89 -11.44 26.44
N GLN A 8 2.91 -11.45 25.10
CA GLN A 8 1.73 -11.17 24.26
C GLN A 8 0.61 -12.19 24.50
N ALA A 9 0.93 -13.49 24.60
CA ALA A 9 -0.05 -14.52 24.90
C ALA A 9 -0.65 -14.38 26.30
N TYR A 10 0.17 -14.05 27.32
CA TYR A 10 -0.32 -13.77 28.67
C TYR A 10 -1.24 -12.55 28.72
N PHE A 11 -0.86 -11.47 28.05
CA PHE A 11 -1.68 -10.25 27.96
C PHE A 11 -3.01 -10.53 27.25
N LEU A 12 -2.98 -11.27 26.13
CA LEU A 12 -4.19 -11.65 25.41
C LEU A 12 -5.13 -12.47 26.30
N LYS A 13 -4.62 -13.48 27.02
CA LYS A 13 -5.40 -14.27 27.98
C LYS A 13 -5.98 -13.41 29.10
N TRP A 14 -5.20 -12.49 29.65
CA TRP A 14 -5.66 -11.55 30.68
C TRP A 14 -6.78 -10.64 30.17
N ALA A 15 -6.68 -10.17 28.93
CA ALA A 15 -7.68 -9.30 28.30
C ALA A 15 -8.95 -10.09 27.93
N GLN A 16 -8.82 -11.32 27.43
CA GLN A 16 -9.96 -12.22 27.16
C GLN A 16 -10.81 -12.43 28.41
N GLN A 17 -10.18 -12.66 29.57
CA GLN A 17 -10.88 -12.84 30.86
C GLN A 17 -11.65 -11.58 31.31
N ARG A 18 -11.31 -10.41 30.78
CA ARG A 18 -11.85 -9.10 31.20
C ARG A 18 -12.67 -8.41 30.13
N LYS A 19 -12.87 -9.02 28.96
CA LYS A 19 -13.63 -8.44 27.84
C LYS A 19 -15.07 -8.05 28.21
N GLY A 20 -15.67 -8.72 29.20
CA GLY A 20 -17.01 -8.38 29.72
C GLY A 20 -17.05 -7.19 30.70
N PHE A 21 -15.89 -6.75 31.21
CA PHE A 21 -15.76 -5.70 32.22
C PHE A 21 -15.01 -4.47 31.70
N LEU A 22 -14.12 -4.65 30.74
CA LEU A 22 -13.27 -3.61 30.17
C LEU A 22 -13.51 -3.50 28.66
N HIS A 23 -13.57 -2.28 28.16
CA HIS A 23 -13.60 -1.99 26.75
C HIS A 23 -12.17 -1.78 26.23
N PHE A 24 -11.72 -2.65 25.32
CA PHE A 24 -10.38 -2.61 24.77
C PHE A 24 -10.36 -1.95 23.39
N CYS A 25 -9.66 -0.83 23.28
CA CYS A 25 -9.45 -0.11 22.01
C CYS A 25 -7.99 -0.27 21.57
N CYS A 26 -7.77 -0.89 20.41
CA CYS A 26 -6.47 -0.95 19.77
C CYS A 26 -6.47 -0.04 18.54
N THR A 27 -5.82 1.12 18.62
CA THR A 27 -5.75 2.07 17.50
C THR A 27 -4.66 1.72 16.49
N LYS A 28 -3.63 0.97 16.90
CA LYS A 28 -2.50 0.58 16.06
C LYS A 28 -2.24 -0.92 16.20
N LEU A 29 -2.50 -1.66 15.14
CA LEU A 29 -2.28 -3.10 15.09
C LEU A 29 -1.18 -3.45 14.10
N LYS A 30 -0.20 -4.24 14.55
CA LYS A 30 0.85 -4.81 13.70
C LYS A 30 0.75 -6.33 13.76
N ILE A 31 0.60 -6.96 12.61
CA ILE A 31 0.49 -8.42 12.46
C ILE A 31 1.69 -8.90 11.66
N TRP A 32 2.56 -9.68 12.31
CA TRP A 32 3.82 -10.15 11.74
C TRP A 32 3.92 -11.66 11.92
N ALA A 33 3.90 -12.41 10.83
CA ALA A 33 4.09 -13.87 10.81
C ALA A 33 3.26 -14.67 11.85
N MET A 34 2.02 -14.24 12.14
CA MET A 34 1.16 -14.91 13.13
C MET A 34 0.17 -15.88 12.48
N PRO A 35 -0.16 -17.03 13.13
CA PRO A 35 -1.24 -17.90 12.69
C PRO A 35 -2.60 -17.18 12.68
N MET A 36 -3.46 -17.53 11.72
CA MET A 36 -4.77 -16.90 11.54
C MET A 36 -5.67 -17.05 12.79
N ASP A 37 -5.61 -18.19 13.47
CA ASP A 37 -6.42 -18.41 14.68
C ASP A 37 -6.02 -17.48 15.83
N PHE A 38 -4.71 -17.23 15.98
CA PHE A 38 -4.24 -16.27 16.99
C PHE A 38 -4.68 -14.84 16.67
N ILE A 39 -4.64 -14.46 15.38
CA ILE A 39 -5.13 -13.14 14.96
C ILE A 39 -6.63 -13.00 15.23
N ARG A 40 -7.41 -14.06 15.02
CA ARG A 40 -8.84 -14.08 15.33
C ARG A 40 -9.08 -13.88 16.83
N GLU A 41 -8.29 -14.52 17.68
CA GLU A 41 -8.36 -14.30 19.13
C GLU A 41 -8.04 -12.85 19.51
N ILE A 42 -7.02 -12.24 18.90
CA ILE A 42 -6.71 -10.81 19.10
C ILE A 42 -7.90 -9.95 18.70
N LEU A 43 -8.42 -10.12 17.48
CA LEU A 43 -9.51 -9.28 16.97
C LEU A 43 -10.85 -9.54 17.68
N ASN A 44 -11.01 -10.69 18.31
CA ASN A 44 -12.13 -10.96 19.21
C ASN A 44 -12.03 -10.11 20.49
N VAL A 45 -10.84 -9.78 20.98
CA VAL A 45 -10.66 -8.93 22.16
C VAL A 45 -10.64 -7.45 21.78
N PHE A 46 -9.86 -7.10 20.76
CA PHE A 46 -9.66 -5.75 20.25
C PHE A 46 -10.50 -5.57 19.00
N HIS A 47 -11.71 -5.01 19.17
CA HIS A 47 -12.68 -4.92 18.09
C HIS A 47 -12.11 -4.14 16.89
N PRO A 48 -12.22 -4.65 15.64
CA PRO A 48 -11.55 -4.05 14.50
C PRO A 48 -11.95 -2.61 14.19
N GLU A 49 -13.15 -2.18 14.60
CA GLU A 49 -13.64 -0.82 14.38
C GLU A 49 -12.75 0.26 15.00
N HIS A 50 -12.05 -0.03 16.10
CA HIS A 50 -11.16 0.94 16.76
C HIS A 50 -9.78 1.04 16.10
N ILE A 51 -9.47 0.19 15.12
CA ILE A 51 -8.17 0.17 14.45
C ILE A 51 -8.10 1.32 13.44
N GLU A 52 -7.18 2.24 13.70
CA GLU A 52 -6.86 3.36 12.81
C GLU A 52 -5.64 3.07 11.95
N GLN A 53 -4.69 2.27 12.44
CA GLN A 53 -3.46 1.92 11.73
C GLN A 53 -3.24 0.42 11.73
N LEU A 54 -3.13 -0.16 10.54
CA LEU A 54 -2.84 -1.58 10.36
C LEU A 54 -1.54 -1.76 9.57
N GLU A 55 -0.62 -2.53 10.13
CA GLU A 55 0.53 -3.09 9.41
C GLU A 55 0.35 -4.61 9.31
N LEU A 56 0.10 -5.10 8.10
CA LEU A 56 -0.01 -6.52 7.80
C LEU A 56 1.24 -6.98 7.06
N ASN A 57 2.14 -7.66 7.77
CA ASN A 57 3.37 -8.23 7.22
C ASN A 57 3.33 -9.75 7.36
N THR A 58 2.76 -10.42 6.36
CA THR A 58 2.51 -11.86 6.41
C THR A 58 2.89 -12.51 5.09
N GLU A 59 3.25 -13.79 5.12
CA GLU A 59 3.45 -14.56 3.87
C GLU A 59 2.14 -15.16 3.35
N TRP A 60 1.02 -14.47 3.53
CA TRP A 60 -0.29 -15.00 3.17
C TRP A 60 -0.47 -15.09 1.66
N ASN A 61 -1.15 -16.15 1.22
CA ASN A 61 -1.70 -16.21 -0.13
C ASN A 61 -3.06 -15.47 -0.20
N VAL A 62 -3.59 -15.28 -1.41
CA VAL A 62 -4.89 -14.61 -1.61
C VAL A 62 -6.06 -15.29 -0.89
N PHE A 63 -5.99 -16.61 -0.67
CA PHE A 63 -7.04 -17.32 0.06
C PHE A 63 -6.99 -16.99 1.54
N GLN A 64 -5.82 -17.00 2.18
CA GLN A 64 -5.66 -16.58 3.58
C GLN A 64 -6.06 -15.12 3.77
N LEU A 65 -5.72 -14.26 2.82
CA LEU A 65 -6.18 -12.88 2.80
C LEU A 65 -7.71 -12.77 2.69
N ALA A 66 -8.34 -13.60 1.86
CA ALA A 66 -9.80 -13.67 1.75
C ALA A 66 -10.46 -14.14 3.06
N HIS A 67 -9.84 -15.06 3.81
CA HIS A 67 -10.30 -15.45 5.15
C HIS A 67 -10.18 -14.30 6.17
N PHE A 68 -9.21 -13.41 5.97
CA PHE A 68 -9.04 -12.23 6.81
C PHE A 68 -9.92 -11.04 6.40
N ALA A 69 -10.44 -11.02 5.16
CA ALA A 69 -11.24 -9.92 4.61
C ALA A 69 -12.45 -9.48 5.47
N PRO A 70 -13.19 -10.37 6.17
CA PRO A 70 -14.28 -9.94 7.06
C PRO A 70 -13.82 -9.00 8.17
N PHE A 71 -12.61 -9.19 8.71
CA PHE A 71 -12.05 -8.31 9.74
C PHE A 71 -11.67 -6.95 9.16
N PHE A 72 -11.07 -6.93 7.96
CA PHE A 72 -10.81 -5.68 7.23
C PHE A 72 -12.10 -4.86 7.06
N GLY A 73 -13.22 -5.52 6.73
CA GLY A 73 -14.50 -4.83 6.51
C GLY A 73 -15.08 -4.14 7.74
N GLN A 74 -14.60 -4.51 8.93
CA GLN A 74 -15.00 -3.92 10.20
C GLN A 74 -14.11 -2.74 10.60
N MET A 75 -12.94 -2.55 9.98
CA MET A 75 -12.00 -1.46 10.28
C MET A 75 -12.42 -0.13 9.63
N ARG A 76 -13.58 0.39 10.03
CA ARG A 76 -14.19 1.58 9.41
C ARG A 76 -13.41 2.87 9.65
N ASN A 77 -12.64 2.93 10.73
CA ASN A 77 -11.82 4.09 11.12
C ASN A 77 -10.37 3.99 10.62
N LEU A 78 -10.05 3.00 9.78
CA LEU A 78 -8.69 2.78 9.29
C LEU A 78 -8.22 3.96 8.43
N CYS A 79 -7.21 4.68 8.92
CA CYS A 79 -6.60 5.83 8.26
C CYS A 79 -5.23 5.53 7.65
N LYS A 80 -4.54 4.48 8.15
CA LYS A 80 -3.24 4.04 7.64
C LYS A 80 -3.21 2.53 7.45
N LEU A 81 -2.88 2.11 6.23
CA LEU A 81 -2.73 0.70 5.88
C LEU A 81 -1.35 0.45 5.26
N LEU A 82 -0.63 -0.50 5.83
CA LEU A 82 0.57 -1.08 5.24
C LEU A 82 0.31 -2.56 4.96
N LEU A 83 0.47 -2.94 3.69
CA LEU A 83 0.48 -4.33 3.23
C LEU A 83 1.91 -4.67 2.80
N ALA A 84 2.58 -5.51 3.59
CA ALA A 84 3.93 -6.01 3.37
C ALA A 84 3.89 -7.48 2.91
N PRO A 85 4.96 -7.99 2.29
CA PRO A 85 4.85 -8.80 1.10
C PRO A 85 4.11 -10.12 1.29
N LEU A 86 2.99 -10.21 0.58
CA LEU A 86 2.19 -11.41 0.39
C LEU A 86 2.81 -12.25 -0.73
N TYR A 87 4.00 -12.81 -0.48
CA TYR A 87 4.86 -13.48 -1.48
C TYR A 87 4.24 -14.73 -2.12
N LYS A 88 3.23 -15.34 -1.49
CA LYS A 88 2.63 -16.60 -1.96
C LYS A 88 1.47 -16.34 -2.91
N ASN A 89 1.74 -15.78 -4.09
CA ASN A 89 0.90 -16.05 -5.25
C ASN A 89 1.71 -16.83 -6.26
N VAL A 90 1.44 -18.13 -6.21
CA VAL A 90 1.94 -19.18 -7.09
C VAL A 90 1.65 -18.73 -8.52
N PHE A 91 2.71 -18.55 -9.30
CA PHE A 91 2.59 -18.37 -10.73
C PHE A 91 1.83 -19.55 -11.32
N LYS A 92 0.68 -19.25 -11.95
CA LYS A 92 0.00 -19.99 -13.01
C LYS A 92 0.36 -21.49 -13.10
N ILE A 93 -0.35 -22.32 -12.34
CA ILE A 93 -0.63 -23.69 -12.77
C ILE A 93 -2.07 -23.71 -13.31
N ALA A 94 -2.20 -24.22 -14.53
CA ALA A 94 -3.33 -23.98 -15.42
C ALA A 94 -4.70 -24.46 -14.90
N ASN A 95 -5.69 -23.58 -15.11
CA ASN A 95 -7.10 -23.85 -15.43
C ASN A 95 -8.14 -24.16 -14.33
N ARG A 96 -7.81 -24.16 -13.02
CA ARG A 96 -8.86 -24.18 -11.96
C ARG A 96 -8.66 -23.21 -10.81
N THR A 97 -7.42 -22.87 -10.49
CA THR A 97 -7.07 -21.96 -9.38
C THR A 97 -7.18 -20.49 -9.77
N GLY A 98 -6.87 -20.13 -11.02
CA GLY A 98 -6.86 -18.73 -11.48
C GLY A 98 -8.19 -17.99 -11.32
N GLU A 99 -9.32 -18.61 -11.64
CA GLU A 99 -10.64 -17.99 -11.46
C GLU A 99 -10.99 -17.77 -9.98
N ARG A 100 -10.65 -18.75 -9.12
CA ARG A 100 -10.88 -18.63 -7.67
C ARG A 100 -9.98 -17.57 -7.05
N GLU A 101 -8.73 -17.48 -7.50
CA GLU A 101 -7.78 -16.44 -7.08
C GLU A 101 -8.26 -15.07 -7.52
N ASP A 102 -8.65 -14.89 -8.78
CA ASP A 102 -9.22 -13.62 -9.28
C ASP A 102 -10.46 -13.20 -8.48
N LYS A 103 -11.34 -14.15 -8.13
CA LYS A 103 -12.48 -13.88 -7.24
C LYS A 103 -12.01 -13.44 -5.84
N CYS A 104 -10.97 -14.05 -5.29
CA CYS A 104 -10.39 -13.63 -4.00
C CYS A 104 -9.75 -12.23 -4.09
N VAL A 105 -9.03 -11.93 -5.17
CA VAL A 105 -8.43 -10.62 -5.42
C VAL A 105 -9.51 -9.55 -5.53
N LYS A 106 -10.55 -9.76 -6.35
CA LYS A 106 -11.70 -8.85 -6.46
C LYS A 106 -12.43 -8.69 -5.14
N GLY A 107 -12.64 -9.78 -4.40
CA GLY A 107 -13.20 -9.77 -3.06
C GLY A 107 -12.38 -8.90 -2.11
N PHE A 108 -11.06 -9.07 -2.10
CA PHE A 108 -10.17 -8.25 -1.30
C PHE A 108 -10.20 -6.77 -1.71
N ILE A 109 -10.16 -6.47 -3.02
CA ILE A 109 -10.24 -5.08 -3.52
C ILE A 109 -11.53 -4.40 -3.07
N SER A 110 -12.66 -5.13 -3.08
CA SER A 110 -13.94 -4.58 -2.63
C SER A 110 -13.93 -4.13 -1.16
N MET A 111 -12.96 -4.60 -0.36
CA MET A 111 -12.80 -4.14 1.02
C MET A 111 -12.35 -2.69 1.11
N PHE A 112 -11.66 -2.16 0.10
CA PHE A 112 -11.24 -0.75 0.08
C PHE A 112 -12.44 0.21 0.11
N LEU A 113 -13.62 -0.22 -0.36
CA LEU A 113 -14.88 0.53 -0.26
C LEU A 113 -15.34 0.75 1.20
N LYS A 114 -14.79 0.00 2.16
CA LYS A 114 -15.14 0.10 3.59
C LYS A 114 -14.20 1.02 4.36
N PHE A 115 -13.06 1.41 3.78
CA PHE A 115 -12.09 2.27 4.46
C PHE A 115 -12.43 3.74 4.24
N ASN A 116 -13.38 4.23 5.04
CA ASN A 116 -13.92 5.57 4.92
C ASN A 116 -12.94 6.67 5.34
N CYS A 117 -11.84 6.31 6.01
CA CYS A 117 -10.86 7.27 6.55
C CYS A 117 -9.45 7.09 5.98
N LEU A 118 -9.25 6.17 5.02
CA LEU A 118 -7.92 5.77 4.58
C LEU A 118 -7.23 6.88 3.79
N GLN A 119 -6.18 7.45 4.39
CA GLN A 119 -5.38 8.52 3.79
C GLN A 119 -3.95 8.08 3.49
N HIS A 120 -3.45 7.06 4.18
CA HIS A 120 -2.07 6.58 4.02
C HIS A 120 -2.06 5.12 3.58
N LEU A 121 -1.67 4.87 2.33
CA LEU A 121 -1.58 3.51 1.77
C LEU A 121 -0.12 3.17 1.46
N SER A 122 0.37 2.06 2.02
CA SER A 122 1.71 1.54 1.78
C SER A 122 1.63 0.09 1.28
N LEU A 123 2.20 -0.18 0.11
CA LEU A 123 2.14 -1.45 -0.59
C LEU A 123 3.56 -1.94 -0.84
N SER A 124 3.99 -2.99 -0.15
CA SER A 124 5.33 -3.57 -0.28
C SER A 124 5.25 -5.00 -0.79
N GLY A 125 5.71 -5.26 -2.02
CA GLY A 125 5.75 -6.61 -2.61
C GLY A 125 4.40 -7.32 -2.75
N VAL A 126 3.29 -6.58 -2.87
CA VAL A 126 1.92 -7.10 -3.01
C VAL A 126 1.52 -7.39 -4.47
N HIS A 127 2.26 -8.27 -5.13
CA HIS A 127 2.15 -8.47 -6.59
C HIS A 127 0.79 -8.98 -7.11
N PHE A 128 -0.09 -9.52 -6.26
CA PHE A 128 -1.43 -9.94 -6.67
C PHE A 128 -2.36 -8.78 -7.05
N LEU A 129 -1.99 -7.54 -6.68
CA LEU A 129 -2.70 -6.32 -7.10
C LEU A 129 -2.23 -5.80 -8.47
N ARG A 130 -1.23 -6.44 -9.08
CA ARG A 130 -0.75 -6.07 -10.41
C ARG A 130 -1.89 -6.11 -11.40
N ASP A 131 -2.01 -5.06 -12.21
CA ASP A 131 -3.08 -4.86 -13.20
C ASP A 131 -4.47 -4.56 -12.59
N HIS A 132 -4.56 -4.38 -11.26
CA HIS A 132 -5.79 -4.08 -10.53
C HIS A 132 -5.75 -2.76 -9.74
N MET A 133 -4.67 -1.98 -9.80
CA MET A 133 -4.54 -0.75 -8.98
C MET A 133 -5.62 0.30 -9.28
N ASN A 134 -6.08 0.40 -10.53
CA ASN A 134 -7.21 1.26 -10.88
C ASN A 134 -8.47 0.92 -10.05
N GLN A 135 -8.74 -0.36 -9.79
CA GLN A 135 -9.91 -0.76 -8.99
C GLN A 135 -9.73 -0.40 -7.51
N VAL A 136 -8.51 -0.58 -6.99
CA VAL A 136 -8.14 -0.18 -5.62
C VAL A 136 -8.36 1.32 -5.44
N PHE A 137 -7.76 2.15 -6.30
CA PHE A 137 -7.85 3.60 -6.17
C PHE A 137 -9.28 4.13 -6.38
N ARG A 138 -10.06 3.55 -7.29
CA ARG A 138 -11.48 3.92 -7.47
C ARG A 138 -12.38 3.50 -6.32
N SER A 139 -11.94 2.53 -5.51
CA SER A 139 -12.69 2.06 -4.35
C SER A 139 -12.44 2.90 -3.09
N LEU A 140 -11.46 3.80 -3.11
CA LEU A 140 -11.17 4.70 -1.98
C LEU A 140 -12.21 5.82 -1.91
N MET A 141 -12.84 5.95 -0.74
CA MET A 141 -13.83 7.01 -0.46
C MET A 141 -13.19 8.32 -0.02
N THR A 142 -11.93 8.28 0.41
CA THR A 142 -11.15 9.45 0.82
C THR A 142 -9.93 9.63 -0.06
N PRO A 143 -9.52 10.88 -0.34
CA PRO A 143 -8.26 11.13 -1.01
C PRO A 143 -7.06 10.70 -0.16
N LEU A 144 -6.09 10.06 -0.80
CA LEU A 144 -4.82 9.72 -0.19
C LEU A 144 -3.95 10.97 0.00
N VAL A 145 -3.36 11.07 1.19
CA VAL A 145 -2.30 12.02 1.54
C VAL A 145 -0.93 11.40 1.27
N LYS A 146 -0.78 10.09 1.52
CA LYS A 146 0.45 9.34 1.25
C LYS A 146 0.16 8.05 0.48
N LEU A 147 0.87 7.87 -0.61
CA LEU A 147 0.97 6.61 -1.34
C LEU A 147 2.44 6.15 -1.32
N SER A 148 2.67 4.93 -0.87
CA SER A 148 3.97 4.29 -0.87
C SER A 148 3.89 2.93 -1.56
N MET A 149 4.77 2.70 -2.53
CA MET A 149 4.93 1.44 -3.25
C MET A 149 6.40 1.02 -3.16
N MET A 150 6.67 -0.13 -2.52
CA MET A 150 8.02 -0.64 -2.33
C MET A 150 8.14 -2.03 -2.95
N HIS A 151 9.23 -2.28 -3.70
CA HIS A 151 9.48 -3.58 -4.32
C HIS A 151 8.28 -4.12 -5.12
N TYR A 152 7.45 -3.23 -5.69
CA TYR A 152 6.23 -3.57 -6.40
C TYR A 152 6.48 -3.67 -7.90
N ARG A 153 6.03 -4.76 -8.52
CA ARG A 153 6.13 -5.00 -9.97
C ARG A 153 4.96 -4.31 -10.67
N ILE A 154 5.03 -2.99 -10.75
CA ILE A 154 4.01 -2.17 -11.42
C ILE A 154 3.91 -2.53 -12.92
N SER A 155 2.70 -2.50 -13.46
CA SER A 155 2.46 -2.61 -14.90
C SER A 155 2.10 -1.25 -15.51
N GLN A 156 2.09 -1.14 -16.84
CA GLN A 156 1.61 0.09 -17.50
C GLN A 156 0.18 0.42 -17.08
N LYS A 157 -0.71 -0.58 -17.02
CA LYS A 157 -2.11 -0.40 -16.60
C LYS A 157 -2.25 0.14 -15.18
N ASP A 158 -1.39 -0.30 -14.26
CA ASP A 158 -1.36 0.23 -12.90
C ASP A 158 -0.90 1.70 -12.91
N LEU A 159 0.14 2.02 -13.69
CA LEU A 159 0.67 3.39 -13.80
C LEU A 159 -0.34 4.33 -14.47
N ASP A 160 -1.03 3.90 -15.52
CA ASP A 160 -2.07 4.68 -16.22
C ASP A 160 -3.17 5.15 -15.27
N SER A 161 -3.48 4.36 -14.23
CA SER A 161 -4.47 4.72 -13.22
C SER A 161 -4.12 5.96 -12.42
N PHE A 162 -2.84 6.31 -12.32
CA PHE A 162 -2.35 7.49 -11.59
C PHE A 162 -2.90 8.78 -12.20
N SER A 163 -3.08 8.79 -13.51
CA SER A 163 -3.59 9.95 -14.24
C SER A 163 -5.10 10.18 -14.07
N CYS A 164 -5.89 9.19 -13.65
CA CYS A 164 -7.36 9.29 -13.69
C CYS A 164 -8.05 9.14 -12.32
N CYS A 165 -7.37 8.63 -11.30
CA CYS A 165 -7.98 8.39 -10.01
C CYS A 165 -7.97 9.63 -9.12
N GLN A 166 -9.16 10.21 -8.88
CA GLN A 166 -9.33 11.40 -8.02
C GLN A 166 -8.83 11.19 -6.58
N SER A 167 -8.87 9.95 -6.10
CA SER A 167 -8.32 9.58 -4.79
C SER A 167 -6.81 9.85 -4.67
N LEU A 168 -6.10 10.13 -5.75
CA LEU A 168 -4.67 10.47 -5.74
C LEU A 168 -4.39 11.97 -5.85
N PHE A 169 -5.37 12.81 -6.21
CA PHE A 169 -5.14 14.22 -6.53
C PHE A 169 -4.99 15.15 -5.31
N HIS A 170 -4.80 14.57 -4.12
CA HIS A 170 -4.50 15.28 -2.87
C HIS A 170 -3.21 14.77 -2.21
N LEU A 171 -2.41 13.98 -2.95
CA LEU A 171 -1.17 13.42 -2.44
C LEU A 171 -0.19 14.53 -2.05
N LYS A 172 0.33 14.40 -0.83
CA LYS A 172 1.49 15.16 -0.33
C LYS A 172 2.76 14.34 -0.42
N HIS A 173 2.64 13.01 -0.35
CA HIS A 173 3.78 12.12 -0.31
C HIS A 173 3.59 10.98 -1.31
N LEU A 174 4.43 10.97 -2.34
CA LEU A 174 4.52 9.86 -3.29
C LEU A 174 5.87 9.17 -3.13
N GLU A 175 5.84 7.90 -2.79
CA GLU A 175 7.02 7.06 -2.64
C GLU A 175 6.86 5.82 -3.53
N MET A 176 7.78 5.66 -4.47
CA MET A 176 7.89 4.49 -5.33
C MET A 176 9.35 4.04 -5.25
N SER A 177 9.67 3.11 -4.35
CA SER A 177 11.04 2.65 -4.13
C SER A 177 11.23 1.24 -4.67
N SER A 178 12.32 1.02 -5.41
CA SER A 178 12.62 -0.25 -6.08
C SER A 178 11.48 -0.74 -6.99
N VAL A 179 10.79 0.20 -7.65
CA VAL A 179 9.73 -0.05 -8.64
C VAL A 179 10.32 0.22 -10.01
N THR A 180 10.51 -0.82 -10.84
CA THR A 180 11.13 -0.63 -12.17
C THR A 180 10.24 0.19 -13.10
N LEU A 181 10.67 1.40 -13.46
CA LEU A 181 9.97 2.30 -14.37
C LEU A 181 10.59 2.33 -15.77
N SER A 182 11.81 1.81 -15.96
CA SER A 182 12.59 1.92 -17.21
C SER A 182 11.88 1.49 -18.50
N ALA A 183 10.96 0.53 -18.42
CA ALA A 183 10.24 -0.03 -19.55
C ALA A 183 8.82 0.52 -19.72
N LEU A 184 8.43 1.52 -18.91
CA LEU A 184 7.07 2.06 -18.86
C LEU A 184 7.02 3.47 -19.43
N ASP A 185 5.87 3.82 -20.00
CA ASP A 185 5.55 5.21 -20.29
C ASP A 185 5.31 5.95 -18.97
N ILE A 186 6.13 6.97 -18.71
CA ILE A 186 6.15 7.75 -17.48
C ILE A 186 5.12 8.90 -17.49
N MET A 187 4.47 9.16 -18.63
CA MET A 187 3.52 10.25 -18.78
C MET A 187 2.34 10.22 -17.78
N PRO A 188 1.78 9.06 -17.38
CA PRO A 188 0.77 9.04 -16.32
C PRO A 188 1.29 9.51 -14.97
N LEU A 189 2.55 9.23 -14.62
CA LEU A 189 3.19 9.73 -13.40
C LEU A 189 3.39 11.25 -13.48
N ARG A 190 3.86 11.75 -14.62
CA ARG A 190 3.96 13.19 -14.87
C ARG A 190 2.60 13.87 -14.69
N SER A 191 1.55 13.30 -15.27
CA SER A 191 0.18 13.84 -15.17
C SER A 191 -0.32 13.87 -13.74
N LEU A 192 -0.05 12.84 -12.94
CA LEU A 192 -0.36 12.86 -11.50
C LEU A 192 0.37 14.03 -10.82
N MET A 193 1.68 14.16 -11.04
CA MET A 193 2.49 15.22 -10.44
C MET A 193 1.97 16.62 -10.80
N GLU A 194 1.56 16.85 -12.06
CA GLU A 194 0.96 18.11 -12.48
C GLU A 194 -0.37 18.41 -11.75
N LYS A 195 -1.15 17.37 -11.43
CA LYS A 195 -2.43 17.51 -10.69
C LYS A 195 -2.23 17.75 -9.20
N VAL A 196 -1.12 17.30 -8.64
CA VAL A 196 -0.78 17.49 -7.22
C VAL A 196 0.32 18.52 -7.01
N ALA A 197 0.63 19.32 -8.02
CA ALA A 197 1.77 20.26 -7.99
C ALA A 197 1.70 21.22 -6.78
N ASP A 198 0.52 21.70 -6.43
CA ASP A 198 0.34 22.62 -5.30
C ASP A 198 0.37 21.94 -3.92
N ASN A 199 0.35 20.59 -3.88
CA ASN A 199 0.23 19.80 -2.65
C ASN A 199 1.43 18.88 -2.39
N LEU A 200 2.17 18.48 -3.43
CA LEU A 200 3.21 17.47 -3.33
C LEU A 200 4.42 18.01 -2.56
N GLN A 201 4.69 17.40 -1.40
CA GLN A 201 5.78 17.78 -0.50
C GLN A 201 6.99 16.85 -0.61
N THR A 202 6.75 15.57 -0.88
CA THR A 202 7.84 14.60 -1.00
C THR A 202 7.62 13.68 -2.20
N LEU A 203 8.65 13.57 -3.03
CA LEU A 203 8.74 12.61 -4.11
C LEU A 203 9.94 11.68 -3.90
N ASP A 204 9.70 10.39 -3.78
CA ASP A 204 10.76 9.39 -3.68
C ASP A 204 10.60 8.39 -4.83
N LEU A 205 11.54 8.42 -5.78
CA LEU A 205 11.66 7.46 -6.88
C LEU A 205 13.00 6.70 -6.79
N GLN A 206 13.45 6.35 -5.59
CA GLN A 206 14.69 5.63 -5.37
C GLN A 206 14.68 4.24 -6.01
N GLY A 207 15.76 3.85 -6.70
CA GLY A 207 15.91 2.48 -7.18
C GLY A 207 14.96 2.10 -8.32
N CYS A 208 14.39 3.09 -9.02
CA CYS A 208 13.38 2.87 -10.05
C CYS A 208 13.95 2.47 -11.42
N ARG A 209 15.28 2.38 -11.56
CA ARG A 209 16.00 2.13 -12.82
C ARG A 209 15.64 3.16 -13.90
N MET A 210 15.30 4.38 -13.48
CA MET A 210 14.95 5.44 -14.41
C MET A 210 16.17 5.85 -15.23
N LYS A 211 15.92 6.21 -16.48
CA LYS A 211 16.92 6.77 -17.41
C LYS A 211 16.70 8.25 -17.63
N ASP A 212 17.69 8.91 -18.21
CA ASP A 212 17.70 10.36 -18.46
C ASP A 212 16.41 10.89 -19.12
N TYR A 213 15.91 10.21 -20.17
CA TYR A 213 14.69 10.66 -20.86
C TYR A 213 13.44 10.65 -19.97
N GLN A 214 13.36 9.75 -18.97
CA GLN A 214 12.23 9.69 -18.06
C GLN A 214 12.29 10.82 -17.03
N LEU A 215 13.49 11.13 -16.52
CA LEU A 215 13.67 12.30 -15.65
C LEU A 215 13.33 13.58 -16.42
N ASN A 216 13.82 13.75 -17.64
CA ASN A 216 13.47 14.88 -18.51
C ASN A 216 11.97 15.00 -18.75
N ALA A 217 11.26 13.88 -18.91
CA ALA A 217 9.81 13.89 -19.06
C ALA A 217 9.07 14.37 -17.79
N LEU A 218 9.63 14.13 -16.59
CA LEU A 218 9.06 14.58 -15.31
C LEU A 218 9.43 16.03 -14.96
N LEU A 219 10.52 16.58 -15.50
CA LEU A 219 11.01 17.94 -15.18
C LEU A 219 9.93 19.02 -15.25
N PRO A 220 9.09 19.12 -16.29
CA PRO A 220 8.08 20.16 -16.36
C PRO A 220 7.01 20.07 -15.26
N ALA A 221 6.75 18.88 -14.74
CA ALA A 221 5.85 18.69 -13.60
C ALA A 221 6.53 19.03 -12.28
N LEU A 222 7.81 18.65 -12.13
CA LEU A 222 8.63 18.96 -10.96
C LEU A 222 8.77 20.46 -10.72
N THR A 223 9.04 21.24 -11.77
CA THR A 223 9.20 22.70 -11.66
C THR A 223 7.92 23.41 -11.21
N ARG A 224 6.75 22.78 -11.37
CA ARG A 224 5.46 23.28 -10.91
C ARG A 224 5.16 22.91 -9.46
N CYS A 225 5.90 21.95 -8.87
CA CYS A 225 5.64 21.48 -7.52
C CYS A 225 6.18 22.45 -6.47
N SER A 226 5.43 23.53 -6.19
CA SER A 226 5.88 24.64 -5.33
C SER A 226 6.08 24.28 -3.86
N GLN A 227 5.46 23.20 -3.38
CA GLN A 227 5.55 22.72 -1.99
C GLN A 227 6.57 21.60 -1.80
N LEU A 228 7.32 21.22 -2.84
CA LEU A 228 8.21 20.07 -2.83
C LEU A 228 9.48 20.36 -2.01
N VAL A 229 9.58 19.74 -0.83
CA VAL A 229 10.69 19.92 0.11
C VAL A 229 11.69 18.76 0.10
N LYS A 230 11.30 17.61 -0.45
CA LYS A 230 12.15 16.43 -0.52
C LYS A 230 11.98 15.69 -1.84
N ILE A 231 13.10 15.46 -2.52
CA ILE A 231 13.18 14.63 -3.71
C ILE A 231 14.24 13.56 -3.49
N ASN A 232 13.94 12.31 -3.84
CA ASN A 232 14.90 11.21 -3.80
C ASN A 232 14.92 10.48 -5.15
N PHE A 233 16.05 10.60 -5.84
CA PHE A 233 16.33 9.97 -7.13
C PHE A 233 17.51 9.00 -7.04
N TYR A 234 17.91 8.61 -5.83
CA TYR A 234 19.07 7.76 -5.59
C TYR A 234 18.91 6.39 -6.27
N ASN A 235 20.04 5.79 -6.69
CA ASN A 235 20.09 4.45 -7.29
C ASN A 235 19.24 4.31 -8.59
N ASN A 236 19.28 5.32 -9.45
CA ASN A 236 18.74 5.27 -10.81
C ASN A 236 19.87 5.31 -11.85
N ASP A 237 19.54 5.01 -13.11
CA ASP A 237 20.49 4.91 -14.21
C ASP A 237 20.68 6.26 -14.91
N PHE A 238 20.96 7.31 -14.13
CA PHE A 238 21.15 8.67 -14.63
C PHE A 238 22.60 8.95 -15.01
N SER A 239 22.79 9.62 -16.14
CA SER A 239 24.10 10.14 -16.52
C SER A 239 24.52 11.32 -15.62
N MET A 240 25.82 11.58 -15.55
CA MET A 240 26.32 12.78 -14.88
C MET A 240 25.88 14.08 -15.55
N ALA A 241 25.52 14.05 -16.84
CA ALA A 241 25.07 15.23 -17.57
C ALA A 241 23.70 15.70 -17.04
N ILE A 242 22.72 14.78 -16.98
CA ILE A 242 21.37 15.16 -16.52
C ILE A 242 21.34 15.57 -15.05
N LEU A 243 22.22 15.00 -14.22
CA LEU A 243 22.31 15.37 -12.80
C LEU A 243 22.88 16.78 -12.60
N LYS A 244 23.77 17.24 -13.48
CA LYS A 244 24.28 18.62 -13.45
C LYS A 244 23.22 19.63 -13.86
N ASP A 245 22.36 19.27 -14.82
CA ASP A 245 21.25 20.13 -15.25
C ASP A 245 20.11 20.16 -14.21
N PHE A 246 20.08 19.19 -13.29
CA PHE A 246 19.06 19.07 -12.24
C PHE A 246 19.38 19.84 -10.95
N LEU A 247 20.66 20.09 -10.67
CA LEU A 247 21.15 20.81 -9.47
C LEU A 247 21.15 22.32 -9.67
#